data_AF-A0A3D1R4Y9-F1
#
_entry.id   AF-A0A3D1R4Y9-F1
#
_cell.length_a   1.000
_cell.length_b   1.000
_cell.length_c   1.000
_cell.angle_alpha   90.00
_cell.angle_beta   90.00
_cell.angle_gamma   90.00
#
_symmetry.space_group_name_H-M   'P 1'
#
loop_
_entity.id
_entity.type
_entity.pdbx_description
1 polymer ?
#
loop_
_entity_poly.entity_id
_entity_poly.type
_entity_poly.pdbx_seq_one_letter_code
_entity_poly.pdbx_strand_id
1 'polypeptide(L)'
;MVTAGSFSVEGDKVALVCPACGEASEVGPEQERHAPVLELARPRPAPQGPRCPKCGAARSAGDEACGRCGLVYALFKPENLALPAVVEELWSQLESDWNNPARHEAFIDACSRAGALVEAARRYRIKAEQTPGDTLAVRHRDELVNRLMAVSTIPVATDRPASSHPLLTVFVVAGFGAFLLFLIYYAIARMPAATAWP
;
A
#
# COMPACT_ATOMS: atom_id res chain seq x y z
N MET A 1 29.42 -5.11 1.02
CA MET A 1 30.06 -6.41 1.34
C MET A 1 30.35 -6.36 2.83
N VAL A 2 29.68 -7.18 3.65
CA VAL A 2 29.87 -7.15 5.11
C VAL A 2 30.93 -8.20 5.45
N THR A 3 32.07 -7.77 5.98
CA THR A 3 33.13 -8.65 6.48
C THR A 3 32.87 -8.92 7.95
N ALA A 4 32.52 -10.16 8.32
CA ALA A 4 32.41 -10.54 9.71
C ALA A 4 33.80 -10.46 10.37
N GLY A 5 33.89 -9.85 11.56
CA GLY A 5 35.15 -9.72 12.30
C GLY A 5 35.65 -11.06 12.82
N SER A 6 35.18 -11.46 14.00
CA SER A 6 35.39 -12.81 14.53
C SER A 6 34.08 -13.33 15.11
N PHE A 7 33.79 -14.61 14.90
CA PHE A 7 32.68 -15.30 15.53
C PHE A 7 33.18 -16.54 16.26
N SER A 8 32.55 -16.85 17.39
CA SER A 8 32.78 -18.09 18.14
C SER A 8 31.45 -18.78 18.39
N VAL A 9 31.46 -20.10 18.38
CA VAL A 9 30.28 -20.93 18.66
C VAL A 9 30.58 -21.76 19.89
N GLU A 10 29.81 -21.54 20.95
CA GLU A 10 29.95 -22.25 22.22
C GLU A 10 28.61 -22.90 22.56
N GLY A 11 28.50 -24.20 22.29
CA GLY A 11 27.24 -24.93 22.37
C GLY A 11 26.22 -24.39 21.35
N ASP A 12 25.05 -23.98 21.84
CA ASP A 12 23.95 -23.43 21.02
C ASP A 12 23.96 -21.89 20.96
N LYS A 13 25.08 -21.27 21.36
CA LYS A 13 25.25 -19.81 21.35
C LYS A 13 26.29 -19.41 20.33
N VAL A 14 26.02 -18.33 19.62
CA VAL A 14 26.94 -17.69 18.68
C VAL A 14 27.32 -16.33 19.22
N ALA A 15 28.61 -16.13 19.50
CA ALA A 15 29.18 -14.84 19.84
C ALA A 15 29.75 -14.17 18.58
N LEU A 16 29.39 -12.92 18.35
CA LEU A 16 29.87 -12.10 17.23
C LEU A 16 30.61 -10.89 17.78
N VAL A 17 31.82 -10.62 17.29
CA VAL A 17 32.56 -9.39 17.61
C VAL A 17 32.54 -8.47 16.39
N CYS A 18 32.04 -7.26 16.60
CA CYS A 18 32.02 -6.24 15.56
C CYS A 18 33.46 -5.78 15.26
N PRO A 19 33.95 -5.89 14.01
CA PRO A 19 35.32 -5.49 13.67
C PRO A 19 35.52 -3.97 13.69
N ALA A 20 34.44 -3.18 13.69
CA ALA A 20 34.51 -1.72 13.67
C ALA A 20 34.59 -1.09 15.08
N CYS A 21 33.89 -1.66 16.07
CA CYS A 21 33.82 -1.11 17.41
C CYS A 21 34.31 -2.06 18.51
N GLY A 22 34.56 -3.34 18.21
CA GLY A 22 35.01 -4.34 19.17
C GLY A 22 33.93 -4.89 20.10
N GLU A 23 32.70 -4.41 19.98
CA GLU A 23 31.58 -4.87 20.81
C GLU A 23 31.25 -6.34 20.50
N ALA A 24 31.13 -7.15 21.54
CA ALA A 24 30.72 -8.54 21.45
C ALA A 24 29.20 -8.66 21.67
N SER A 25 28.52 -9.44 20.83
CA SER A 25 27.10 -9.75 20.96
C SER A 25 26.89 -11.25 20.91
N GLU A 26 26.26 -11.79 21.95
CA GLU A 26 25.90 -13.21 22.04
C GLU A 26 24.45 -13.42 21.60
N VAL A 27 24.24 -14.37 20.70
CA VAL A 27 22.93 -14.81 20.24
C VAL A 27 22.78 -16.27 20.64
N GLY A 28 21.87 -16.55 21.56
CA GLY A 28 21.48 -17.90 21.97
C GLY A 28 19.98 -18.16 21.74
N PRO A 29 19.50 -19.40 21.95
CA PRO A 29 18.08 -19.72 21.84
C PRO A 29 17.30 -18.97 22.95
N GLU A 30 16.51 -18.00 22.50
CA GLU A 30 15.45 -17.26 23.18
C GLU A 30 15.78 -16.60 24.52
N GLN A 31 16.09 -15.29 24.46
CA GLN A 31 15.80 -14.39 25.56
C GLN A 31 14.76 -13.37 25.08
N GLU A 32 13.49 -13.72 25.30
CA GLU A 32 12.32 -12.85 25.17
C GLU A 32 12.61 -11.52 25.87
N ARG A 33 12.99 -10.49 25.11
CA ARG A 33 13.00 -9.11 25.61
C ARG A 33 11.56 -8.59 25.59
N HIS A 34 10.76 -9.03 26.56
CA HIS A 34 9.52 -8.35 26.91
C HIS A 34 9.88 -7.04 27.63
N ALA A 35 10.00 -5.96 26.86
CA ALA A 35 9.91 -4.61 27.42
C ALA A 35 8.53 -4.44 28.10
N PRO A 36 8.41 -3.67 29.19
CA PRO A 36 7.14 -3.51 29.88
C PRO A 36 6.19 -2.64 29.03
N VAL A 37 5.35 -3.28 28.21
CA VAL A 37 4.28 -2.62 27.44
C VAL A 37 3.02 -2.36 28.30
N LEU A 38 3.11 -2.53 29.62
CA LEU A 38 1.94 -2.92 30.41
C LEU A 38 0.89 -1.83 30.69
N GLU A 39 1.17 -0.54 30.44
CA GLU A 39 0.16 0.51 30.71
C GLU A 39 -0.61 0.95 29.45
N LEU A 40 0.00 0.89 28.26
CA LEU A 40 -0.64 1.26 26.98
C LEU A 40 -1.29 0.07 26.25
N ALA A 41 -0.96 -1.16 26.63
CA ALA A 41 -1.39 -2.38 25.94
C ALA A 41 -2.66 -3.02 26.47
N ARG A 42 -3.47 -2.35 27.32
CA ARG A 42 -4.79 -2.92 27.64
C ARG A 42 -5.58 -3.03 26.35
N PRO A 43 -5.86 -4.25 25.85
CA PRO A 43 -6.57 -4.41 24.59
C PRO A 43 -7.92 -3.74 24.75
N ARG A 44 -8.28 -2.87 23.80
CA ARG A 44 -9.62 -2.31 23.79
C ARG A 44 -10.60 -3.48 23.75
N PRO A 45 -11.68 -3.47 24.55
CA PRO A 45 -12.68 -4.51 24.50
C PRO A 45 -13.15 -4.67 23.05
N ALA A 46 -13.16 -5.91 22.57
CA ALA A 46 -13.57 -6.20 21.21
C ALA A 46 -15.00 -5.66 20.99
N PRO A 47 -15.30 -5.08 19.81
CA PRO A 47 -16.66 -4.67 19.46
C PRO A 47 -17.63 -5.84 19.71
N GLN A 48 -18.77 -5.59 20.35
CA GLN A 48 -19.76 -6.65 20.64
C GLN A 48 -20.71 -6.84 19.45
N GLY A 49 -21.04 -8.08 19.10
CA GLY A 49 -22.02 -8.39 18.06
C GLY A 49 -21.70 -9.64 17.24
N PRO A 50 -22.72 -10.25 16.59
CA PRO A 50 -22.59 -11.52 15.87
C PRO A 50 -21.97 -11.39 14.47
N ARG A 51 -21.61 -10.17 14.04
CA ARG A 51 -21.04 -9.91 12.71
C ARG A 51 -19.83 -9.00 12.78
N CYS A 52 -18.88 -9.22 11.86
CA CYS A 52 -17.72 -8.37 11.68
C CYS A 52 -18.14 -6.94 11.27
N PRO A 53 -17.67 -5.88 11.95
CA PRO A 53 -18.08 -4.51 11.63
C PRO A 53 -17.56 -4.03 10.28
N LYS A 54 -16.44 -4.57 9.77
CA LYS A 54 -15.85 -4.22 8.47
C LYS A 54 -16.57 -4.92 7.32
N CYS A 55 -16.55 -6.26 7.29
CA CYS A 55 -17.02 -7.03 6.12
C CYS A 55 -18.40 -7.69 6.29
N GLY A 56 -18.96 -7.73 7.50
CA GLY A 56 -20.27 -8.34 7.75
C GLY A 56 -20.31 -9.85 7.91
N ALA A 57 -19.17 -10.55 7.84
CA ALA A 57 -19.11 -11.99 8.10
C ALA A 57 -19.65 -12.33 9.49
N ALA A 58 -20.27 -13.51 9.62
CA ALA A 58 -20.64 -14.05 10.93
C ALA A 58 -19.39 -14.18 11.82
N ARG A 59 -19.57 -13.93 13.11
CA ARG A 59 -18.53 -13.97 14.13
C ARG A 59 -18.92 -14.94 15.23
N SER A 60 -17.99 -15.79 15.65
CA SER A 60 -18.16 -16.69 16.78
C SER A 60 -17.71 -16.02 18.08
N ALA A 61 -18.27 -16.47 19.20
CA ALA A 61 -17.79 -16.06 20.51
C ALA A 61 -16.33 -16.54 20.69
N GLY A 62 -15.43 -15.63 21.06
CA GLY A 62 -14.01 -15.92 21.25
C GLY A 62 -13.10 -15.60 20.05
N ASP A 63 -13.66 -15.31 18.86
CA ASP A 63 -12.83 -14.89 17.72
C ASP A 63 -12.13 -13.56 18.03
N GLU A 64 -10.79 -13.56 17.93
CA GLU A 64 -9.93 -12.37 18.09
C GLU A 64 -9.79 -11.57 16.78
N ALA A 65 -9.94 -12.25 15.64
CA ALA A 65 -9.89 -11.64 14.32
C ALA A 65 -10.93 -12.26 13.36
N CYS A 66 -11.33 -11.49 12.36
CA CYS A 66 -12.28 -11.96 11.36
C CYS A 66 -11.60 -12.88 10.33
N GLY A 67 -11.98 -14.16 10.28
CA GLY A 67 -11.46 -15.12 9.30
C GLY A 67 -11.71 -14.77 7.82
N ARG A 68 -12.65 -13.85 7.52
CA ARG A 68 -12.93 -13.42 6.14
C ARG A 68 -12.09 -12.23 5.68
N CYS A 69 -11.81 -11.27 6.54
CA CYS A 69 -11.16 -10.01 6.14
C CYS A 69 -9.93 -9.64 6.95
N GLY A 70 -9.52 -10.47 7.91
CA GLY A 70 -8.35 -10.27 8.75
C GLY A 70 -8.47 -9.14 9.78
N LEU A 71 -9.66 -8.54 9.97
CA LEU A 71 -9.83 -7.48 10.98
C LEU A 71 -9.58 -8.05 12.37
N VAL A 72 -8.54 -7.57 13.05
CA VAL A 72 -8.29 -7.82 14.47
C VAL A 72 -9.25 -6.97 15.31
N TYR A 73 -10.12 -7.61 16.08
CA TYR A 73 -11.22 -6.92 16.76
C TYR A 73 -10.73 -5.99 17.88
N ALA A 74 -9.68 -6.37 18.61
CA ALA A 74 -9.09 -5.53 19.67
C ALA A 74 -8.49 -4.22 19.14
N LEU A 75 -8.09 -4.18 17.86
CA LEU A 75 -7.50 -3.00 17.22
C LEU A 75 -8.53 -2.17 16.45
N PHE A 76 -9.78 -2.61 16.42
CA PHE A 76 -10.83 -1.94 15.66
C PHE A 76 -11.16 -0.57 16.25
N LYS A 77 -11.27 0.40 15.35
CA LYS A 77 -11.64 1.80 15.61
C LYS A 77 -12.83 2.14 14.71
N PRO A 78 -14.03 2.40 15.26
CA PRO A 78 -15.21 2.75 14.48
C PRO A 78 -14.99 3.92 13.52
N GLU A 79 -14.17 4.89 13.93
CA GLU A 79 -13.78 6.05 13.13
C GLU A 79 -13.11 5.68 11.80
N ASN A 80 -12.46 4.51 11.70
CA ASN A 80 -11.84 4.04 10.46
C ASN A 80 -12.87 3.57 9.41
N LEU A 81 -14.15 3.46 9.76
CA LEU A 81 -15.22 3.12 8.83
C LEU A 81 -16.13 4.32 8.51
N ALA A 82 -15.80 5.51 9.02
CA ALA A 82 -16.56 6.72 8.75
C ALA A 82 -16.30 7.20 7.31
N LEU A 83 -17.34 7.70 6.65
CA LEU A 83 -17.16 8.39 5.37
C LEU A 83 -16.69 9.83 5.65
N PRO A 84 -15.90 10.42 4.74
CA PRO A 84 -15.63 11.86 4.76
C PRO A 84 -16.95 12.65 4.74
N ALA A 85 -17.02 13.78 5.44
CA ALA A 85 -18.25 14.55 5.62
C ALA A 85 -18.97 14.90 4.30
N VAL A 86 -18.22 15.26 3.26
CA VAL A 86 -18.75 15.55 1.92
C VAL A 86 -19.45 14.33 1.30
N VAL A 87 -18.90 13.14 1.51
CA VAL A 87 -19.44 11.87 1.00
C VAL A 87 -20.64 11.43 1.84
N GLU A 88 -20.61 11.67 3.15
CA GLU A 88 -21.74 11.39 4.05
C GLU A 88 -22.98 12.22 3.67
N GLU A 89 -22.81 13.49 3.29
CA GLU A 89 -23.91 14.32 2.80
C GLU A 89 -24.52 13.76 1.51
N LEU A 90 -23.69 13.35 0.55
CA LEU A 90 -24.17 12.70 -0.68
C LEU A 90 -24.91 11.39 -0.39
N TRP A 91 -24.47 10.63 0.61
CA TRP A 91 -25.19 9.43 1.07
C TRP A 91 -26.57 9.78 1.62
N SER A 92 -26.67 10.79 2.48
CA SER A 92 -27.96 11.27 3.02
C SER A 92 -28.92 11.70 1.91
N GLN A 93 -28.42 12.45 0.92
CA GLN A 93 -29.21 12.85 -0.24
C GLN A 93 -29.64 11.64 -1.06
N LEU A 94 -28.76 10.68 -1.29
CA LEU A 94 -29.07 9.45 -1.99
C LEU A 94 -30.15 8.64 -1.24
N GLU A 95 -30.11 8.55 0.08
CA GLU A 95 -31.14 7.87 0.86
C GLU A 95 -32.52 8.53 0.77
N SER A 96 -32.57 9.86 0.59
CA SER A 96 -33.84 10.58 0.39
C SER A 96 -34.50 10.33 -0.97
N ASP A 97 -33.73 9.89 -1.97
CA ASP A 97 -34.19 9.65 -3.34
C ASP A 97 -33.44 8.45 -3.95
N TRP A 98 -33.72 7.27 -3.41
CA TRP A 98 -32.99 6.02 -3.67
C TRP A 98 -33.10 5.51 -5.10
N ASN A 99 -34.16 5.85 -5.83
CA ASN A 99 -34.35 5.35 -7.19
C ASN A 99 -33.69 6.24 -8.26
N ASN A 100 -32.96 7.28 -7.85
CA ASN A 100 -32.38 8.25 -8.76
C ASN A 100 -30.94 7.86 -9.16
N PRO A 101 -30.72 7.37 -10.39
CA PRO A 101 -29.42 6.86 -10.81
C PRO A 101 -28.31 7.92 -10.78
N ALA A 102 -28.63 9.19 -11.04
CA ALA A 102 -27.65 10.27 -11.02
C ALA A 102 -27.07 10.52 -9.61
N ARG A 103 -27.86 10.30 -8.55
CA ARG A 103 -27.38 10.40 -7.17
C ARG A 103 -26.44 9.26 -6.81
N HIS A 104 -26.72 8.04 -7.29
CA HIS A 104 -25.82 6.90 -7.13
C HIS A 104 -24.47 7.16 -7.80
N GLU A 105 -24.48 7.62 -9.05
CA GLU A 105 -23.26 7.94 -9.80
C GLU A 105 -22.45 9.04 -9.10
N ALA A 106 -23.09 10.15 -8.72
CA ALA A 106 -22.44 11.25 -8.01
C ALA A 106 -21.79 10.81 -6.68
N PHE A 107 -22.48 9.94 -5.92
CA PHE A 107 -21.96 9.37 -4.69
C PHE A 107 -20.75 8.46 -4.94
N ILE A 108 -20.86 7.54 -5.90
CA ILE A 108 -19.79 6.58 -6.23
C ILE A 108 -18.53 7.33 -6.69
N ASP A 109 -18.70 8.34 -7.53
CA ASP A 109 -17.58 9.16 -8.03
C ASP A 109 -16.93 9.97 -6.91
N ALA A 110 -17.71 10.51 -5.98
CA ALA A 110 -17.17 11.16 -4.79
C ALA A 110 -16.38 10.18 -3.91
N CYS A 111 -16.88 8.95 -3.74
CA CYS A 111 -16.19 7.90 -3.00
C CYS A 111 -14.87 7.50 -3.67
N SER A 112 -14.86 7.38 -5.01
CA SER A 112 -13.66 7.08 -5.79
C SER A 112 -12.59 8.16 -5.57
N ARG A 113 -12.96 9.45 -5.65
CA ARG A 113 -12.02 10.56 -5.43
C ARG A 113 -11.51 10.64 -3.99
N ALA A 114 -12.37 10.33 -3.03
CA ALA A 114 -12.03 10.40 -1.60
C ALA A 114 -11.34 9.14 -1.06
N GLY A 115 -11.17 8.09 -1.87
CA GLY A 115 -10.62 6.81 -1.42
C GLY A 115 -11.51 6.04 -0.44
N ALA A 116 -12.82 6.34 -0.40
CA ALA A 116 -13.77 5.82 0.59
C ALA A 116 -14.66 4.69 0.04
N LEU A 117 -14.18 3.97 -0.97
CA LEU A 117 -14.96 2.94 -1.68
C LEU A 117 -15.31 1.74 -0.80
N VAL A 118 -14.45 1.37 0.16
CA VAL A 118 -14.69 0.24 1.06
C VAL A 118 -15.82 0.55 2.03
N GLU A 119 -15.80 1.76 2.60
CA GLU A 119 -16.79 2.30 3.52
C GLU A 119 -18.15 2.47 2.81
N ALA A 120 -18.12 2.95 1.56
CA ALA A 120 -19.29 3.06 0.71
C ALA A 120 -19.91 1.69 0.39
N ALA A 121 -19.10 0.70 -0.01
CA ALA A 121 -19.59 -0.66 -0.29
C ALA A 121 -20.23 -1.30 0.95
N ARG A 122 -19.68 -1.02 2.15
CA ARG A 122 -20.28 -1.43 3.42
C ARG A 122 -21.66 -0.81 3.63
N ARG A 123 -21.88 0.47 3.31
CA ARG A 123 -23.20 1.12 3.43
C ARG A 123 -24.24 0.46 2.54
N TYR A 124 -23.90 0.20 1.27
CA TYR A 124 -24.79 -0.53 0.37
C TYR A 124 -25.11 -1.96 0.85
N ARG A 125 -24.12 -2.67 1.44
CA ARG A 125 -24.37 -3.98 2.06
C ARG A 125 -25.39 -3.87 3.20
N ILE A 126 -25.22 -2.90 4.10
CA ILE A 126 -26.16 -2.67 5.21
C ILE A 126 -27.56 -2.36 4.67
N LYS A 127 -27.67 -1.51 3.64
CA LYS A 127 -28.95 -1.20 2.99
C LYS A 127 -29.62 -2.43 2.39
N ALA A 128 -28.87 -3.26 1.67
CA ALA A 128 -29.38 -4.51 1.10
C ALA A 128 -29.82 -5.52 2.17
N GLU A 129 -29.15 -5.55 3.33
CA GLU A 129 -29.55 -6.38 4.47
C GLU A 129 -30.83 -5.85 5.15
N GLN A 130 -31.02 -4.53 5.21
CA GLN A 130 -32.20 -3.87 5.77
C GLN A 130 -33.42 -3.94 4.84
N THR A 131 -33.21 -4.04 3.53
CA THR A 131 -34.27 -4.10 2.53
C THR A 131 -34.07 -5.32 1.61
N PRO A 132 -34.43 -6.53 2.09
CA PRO A 132 -34.32 -7.74 1.28
C PRO A 132 -35.12 -7.61 -0.03
N GLY A 133 -34.46 -7.85 -1.16
CA GLY A 133 -35.04 -7.69 -2.50
C GLY A 133 -34.64 -6.41 -3.24
N ASP A 134 -33.93 -5.49 -2.58
CA ASP A 134 -33.34 -4.34 -3.23
C ASP A 134 -32.14 -4.75 -4.10
N THR A 135 -32.41 -4.95 -5.39
CA THR A 135 -31.38 -5.29 -6.39
C THR A 135 -30.43 -4.12 -6.68
N LEU A 136 -30.85 -2.89 -6.42
CA LEU A 136 -30.08 -1.68 -6.70
C LEU A 136 -28.95 -1.51 -5.69
N ALA A 137 -29.23 -1.77 -4.40
CA ALA A 137 -28.21 -1.81 -3.36
C ALA A 137 -27.13 -2.86 -3.65
N VAL A 138 -27.52 -4.05 -4.09
CA VAL A 138 -26.60 -5.13 -4.45
C VAL A 138 -25.76 -4.76 -5.66
N ARG A 139 -26.39 -4.19 -6.71
CA ARG A 139 -25.69 -3.77 -7.93
C ARG A 139 -24.60 -2.73 -7.65
N HIS A 140 -24.93 -1.65 -6.94
CA HIS A 140 -23.96 -0.59 -6.69
C HIS A 140 -22.88 -0.99 -5.68
N ARG A 141 -23.18 -1.91 -4.74
CA ARG A 141 -22.14 -2.56 -3.94
C ARG A 141 -21.11 -3.26 -4.83
N ASP A 142 -21.57 -4.07 -5.78
CA ASP A 142 -20.70 -4.85 -6.65
C ASP A 142 -19.90 -3.94 -7.60
N GLU A 143 -20.52 -2.86 -8.08
CA GLU A 143 -19.83 -1.81 -8.84
C GLU A 143 -18.66 -1.19 -8.05
N LEU A 144 -18.89 -0.80 -6.79
CA LEU A 144 -17.84 -0.24 -5.93
C LEU A 144 -16.70 -1.23 -5.71
N VAL A 145 -17.01 -2.52 -5.50
CA VAL A 145 -16.01 -3.58 -5.36
C VAL A 145 -15.20 -3.74 -6.65
N ASN A 146 -15.85 -3.70 -7.82
CA ASN A 146 -15.15 -3.79 -9.11
C ASN A 146 -14.21 -2.60 -9.32
N ARG A 147 -14.63 -1.38 -8.96
CA ARG A 147 -13.76 -0.20 -9.02
C ARG A 147 -12.56 -0.31 -8.08
N LEU A 148 -12.74 -0.84 -6.86
CA LEU A 148 -11.63 -1.11 -5.92
C LEU A 148 -10.58 -2.07 -6.52
N MET A 149 -11.03 -3.14 -7.17
CA MET A 149 -10.12 -4.10 -7.79
C MET A 149 -9.37 -3.49 -8.97
N ALA A 150 -10.00 -2.60 -9.73
CA ALA A 150 -9.38 -1.91 -10.87
C ALA A 150 -8.30 -0.90 -10.44
N VAL A 151 -8.43 -0.25 -9.28
CA VAL A 151 -7.40 0.68 -8.77
C VAL A 151 -6.12 -0.06 -8.36
N SER A 152 -6.24 -1.32 -7.95
CA SER A 152 -5.11 -2.13 -7.44
C SER A 152 -4.15 -2.61 -8.54
N THR A 153 -4.49 -2.44 -9.82
CA THR A 153 -3.65 -2.82 -10.97
C THR A 153 -2.84 -1.67 -11.54
N ILE A 154 -3.01 -0.44 -11.03
CA ILE A 154 -2.18 0.69 -11.41
C ILE A 154 -0.86 0.54 -10.66
N PRO A 155 0.29 0.36 -11.35
CA PRO A 155 1.58 0.44 -10.68
C PRO A 155 1.64 1.84 -10.07
N VAL A 156 1.67 1.91 -8.73
CA VAL A 156 1.96 3.15 -8.03
C VAL A 156 3.31 3.60 -8.57
N ALA A 157 3.29 4.61 -9.44
CA ALA A 157 4.47 5.36 -9.77
C ALA A 157 4.90 5.98 -8.45
N THR A 158 5.78 5.30 -7.74
CA THR A 158 6.53 5.92 -6.66
C THR A 158 7.19 7.12 -7.30
N ASP A 159 6.73 8.32 -6.95
CA ASP A 159 7.48 9.54 -7.18
C ASP A 159 8.82 9.32 -6.47
N ARG A 160 9.80 8.78 -7.20
CA ARG A 160 11.20 8.93 -6.85
C ARG A 160 11.39 10.44 -6.83
N PRO A 161 11.75 11.07 -5.70
CA PRO A 161 12.05 12.49 -5.71
C PRO A 161 13.11 12.70 -6.79
N ALA A 162 12.77 13.48 -7.82
CA ALA A 162 13.66 13.79 -8.91
C ALA A 162 14.96 14.32 -8.29
N SER A 163 16.03 13.54 -8.37
CA SER A 163 17.34 13.96 -7.92
C SER A 163 17.70 15.24 -8.66
N SER A 164 17.97 16.29 -7.89
CA SER A 164 17.99 17.71 -8.24
C SER A 164 19.21 18.17 -9.07
N HIS A 165 19.73 17.34 -9.98
CA HIS A 165 20.87 17.72 -10.82
C HIS A 165 20.58 17.64 -12.33
N PRO A 166 19.58 18.39 -12.84
CA PRO A 166 19.29 18.41 -14.28
C PRO A 166 20.49 18.94 -15.10
N LEU A 167 21.31 19.81 -14.50
CA LEU A 167 22.52 20.34 -15.12
C LEU A 167 23.56 19.23 -15.39
N LEU A 168 23.81 18.35 -14.42
CA LEU A 168 24.80 17.28 -14.52
C LEU A 168 24.43 16.30 -15.65
N THR A 169 23.16 15.93 -15.76
CA THR A 169 22.66 15.03 -16.81
C THR A 169 22.83 15.64 -18.20
N VAL A 170 22.58 16.94 -18.37
CA VAL A 170 22.81 17.65 -19.63
C VAL A 170 24.30 17.69 -19.99
N PHE A 171 25.19 17.95 -19.03
CA PHE A 171 26.64 17.93 -19.27
C PHE A 171 27.17 16.55 -19.69
N VAL A 172 26.67 15.47 -19.08
CA VAL A 172 27.06 14.11 -19.43
C VAL A 172 26.60 13.75 -20.84
N VAL A 173 25.35 14.07 -21.21
CA VAL A 173 24.81 13.79 -22.54
C VAL A 173 25.50 14.62 -23.63
N ALA A 174 25.72 15.91 -23.37
CA ALA A 174 26.41 16.80 -24.31
C ALA A 174 27.89 16.38 -24.50
N GLY A 175 28.57 16.03 -23.41
CA GLY A 175 29.95 15.54 -23.46
C GLY A 175 30.08 14.23 -24.24
N PHE A 176 29.17 13.29 -24.02
CA PHE A 176 29.17 12.01 -24.76
C PHE A 176 28.87 12.21 -26.25
N GLY A 177 27.94 13.10 -26.59
CA GLY A 177 27.64 13.46 -27.98
C GLY A 177 28.83 14.10 -28.71
N ALA A 178 29.51 15.05 -28.05
CA ALA A 178 30.72 15.69 -28.60
C ALA A 178 31.87 14.68 -28.80
N PHE A 179 32.03 13.74 -27.86
CA PHE A 179 33.03 12.68 -27.96
C PHE A 179 32.74 11.72 -29.12
N LEU A 180 31.48 11.31 -29.32
CA LEU A 180 31.09 10.48 -30.46
C LEU A 180 31.29 11.20 -31.79
N LEU A 181 30.92 12.47 -31.90
CA LEU A 181 31.16 13.27 -33.09
C LEU A 181 32.66 13.43 -33.38
N PHE A 182 33.48 13.61 -32.34
CA PHE A 182 34.93 13.65 -32.48
C PHE A 182 35.49 12.32 -32.99
N LEU A 183 35.03 11.18 -32.47
CA LEU A 183 35.45 9.86 -32.94
C LEU A 183 35.02 9.60 -34.40
N ILE A 184 33.81 10.01 -34.77
CA ILE A 184 33.31 9.90 -36.16
C ILE A 184 34.16 10.78 -37.08
N TYR A 185 34.42 12.04 -36.71
CA TYR A 185 35.30 12.92 -37.46
C TYR A 185 36.70 12.33 -37.63
N TYR A 186 37.27 11.80 -36.54
CA TYR A 186 38.59 11.20 -36.55
C TYR A 186 38.63 9.93 -37.40
N ALA A 187 37.58 9.12 -37.38
CA ALA A 187 37.43 7.95 -38.24
C ALA A 187 37.35 8.35 -39.71
N ILE A 188 36.56 9.37 -40.07
CA ILE A 188 36.45 9.89 -41.46
C ILE A 188 37.78 10.49 -41.92
N ALA A 189 38.43 11.31 -41.08
CA ALA A 189 39.72 11.92 -41.39
C ALA A 189 40.86 10.90 -41.49
N ARG A 190 40.74 9.74 -40.81
CA ARG A 190 41.67 8.62 -40.90
C ARG A 190 41.25 7.51 -41.84
N MET A 191 40.11 7.60 -42.54
CA MET A 191 39.87 6.71 -43.66
C MET A 191 40.93 7.07 -44.71
N PRO A 192 41.95 6.23 -44.92
CA PRO A 192 42.83 6.45 -46.06
C PRO A 192 41.91 6.48 -47.27
N ALA A 193 42.00 7.54 -48.08
CA ALA A 193 41.27 7.62 -49.34
C ALA A 193 41.52 6.29 -50.05
N ALA A 194 40.48 5.44 -50.13
CA ALA A 194 40.54 4.21 -50.88
C ALA A 194 40.71 4.64 -52.33
N THR A 195 41.97 4.72 -52.73
CA THR A 195 42.41 5.06 -54.06
C THR A 195 41.80 4.05 -55.01
N ALA A 196 40.97 4.58 -55.91
CA ALA A 196 40.82 4.22 -57.32
C ALA A 196 40.95 2.73 -57.71
N TRP A 197 39.85 2.24 -58.28
CA TRP A 197 39.69 1.24 -59.35
C TRP A 197 40.97 0.73 -60.05
N PRO A 198 40.90 -0.53 -60.49
CA PRO A 198 40.66 -0.78 -61.92
C PRO A 198 39.28 -1.36 -62.23
#